data_AF-A0A7K4CTY1-F1
#
_entry.id   AF-A0A7K4CTY1-F1
#
_cell.length_a   1.000
_cell.length_b   1.000
_cell.length_c   1.000
_cell.angle_alpha   90.00
_cell.angle_beta   90.00
_cell.angle_gamma   90.00
#
_symmetry.space_group_name_H-M   'P 1'
#
loop_
_entity.id
_entity.type
_entity.pdbx_description
1 polymer ?
#
loop_
_entity_poly.entity_id
_entity_poly.type
_entity_poly.pdbx_seq_one_letter_code
_entity_poly.pdbx_strand_id
1 'polypeptide(L)'
;MAGEAFAIIVVLVLFILIPVVASRPRIDLIAYAIIAAIVSAITTSLAFPAPANDLVKYIRFEPLVYIVAINIIVIILEKNGVFQFIAVETIHLTRSNPRVLFAFICLISTFTSAVIEDVSVALIFIPIMVQACKLLNIKPAPIVFGIAVCLNTGNL
;
A
#
# COMPACT_ATOMS: atom_id res chain seq x y z
N MET A 1 8.84 -35.28 -9.51
CA MET A 1 10.06 -34.45 -9.51
C MET A 1 10.06 -33.38 -10.61
N ALA A 2 9.95 -33.71 -11.90
CA ALA A 2 9.97 -32.68 -12.98
C ALA A 2 8.77 -31.70 -12.95
N GLY A 3 7.56 -32.19 -12.62
CA GLY A 3 6.36 -31.34 -12.53
C GLY A 3 6.39 -30.32 -11.39
N GLU A 4 6.99 -30.67 -10.26
CA GLU A 4 7.13 -29.77 -9.10
C GLU A 4 8.14 -28.66 -9.34
N ALA A 5 9.29 -29.00 -9.96
CA ALA A 5 10.26 -28.00 -10.39
C ALA A 5 9.64 -27.01 -11.39
N PHE A 6 8.81 -27.50 -12.32
CA PHE A 6 8.09 -26.65 -13.27
C PHE A 6 7.13 -25.67 -12.58
N ALA A 7 6.31 -26.13 -11.63
CA ALA A 7 5.38 -25.25 -10.91
C ALA A 7 6.12 -24.17 -10.10
N ILE A 8 7.21 -24.52 -9.42
CA ILE A 8 8.02 -23.55 -8.66
C ILE A 8 8.61 -22.48 -9.59
N ILE A 9 9.12 -22.87 -10.76
CA ILE A 9 9.66 -21.93 -11.75
C ILE A 9 8.57 -20.97 -12.23
N VAL A 10 7.36 -21.47 -12.54
CA VAL A 10 6.25 -20.61 -12.96
C VAL A 10 5.88 -19.61 -11.87
N VAL A 11 5.76 -20.04 -10.62
CA VAL A 11 5.45 -19.16 -9.48
C VAL A 11 6.52 -18.08 -9.30
N LEU A 12 7.81 -18.44 -9.40
CA LEU A 12 8.91 -17.49 -9.31
C LEU A 12 8.87 -16.45 -10.44
N VAL A 13 8.60 -16.89 -11.67
CA VAL A 13 8.46 -15.99 -12.82
C VAL A 13 7.29 -15.02 -12.62
N LEU A 14 6.13 -15.51 -12.17
CA LEU A 14 4.98 -14.67 -11.86
C LEU A 14 5.28 -13.68 -10.73
N PHE A 15 5.96 -14.11 -9.68
CA PHE A 15 6.36 -13.25 -8.57
C PHE A 15 7.23 -12.08 -9.02
N ILE A 16 8.16 -12.30 -9.96
CA ILE A 16 9.01 -11.25 -10.54
C ILE A 16 8.23 -10.34 -11.51
N LEU A 17 7.28 -10.91 -12.26
CA LEU A 17 6.49 -10.14 -13.22
C LEU A 17 5.52 -9.15 -12.55
N ILE A 18 4.97 -9.49 -11.38
CA ILE A 18 4.00 -8.63 -10.68
C ILE A 18 4.57 -7.21 -10.40
N PRO A 19 5.76 -7.03 -9.78
CA PRO A 19 6.36 -5.71 -9.59
C PRO A 19 6.68 -4.97 -10.90
N VAL A 20 7.08 -5.70 -11.95
CA VAL A 20 7.40 -5.11 -13.26
C VAL A 20 6.14 -4.55 -13.91
N VAL A 21 5.03 -5.28 -13.84
CA VAL A 21 3.72 -4.82 -14.31
C VAL A 21 3.21 -3.66 -13.45
N ALA A 22 3.38 -3.74 -12.12
CA ALA A 22 3.00 -2.65 -11.20
C ALA A 22 3.73 -1.33 -11.50
N SER A 23 4.95 -1.40 -12.03
CA SER A 23 5.72 -0.21 -12.43
C SER A 23 5.21 0.44 -13.72
N ARG A 24 4.31 -0.20 -14.46
CA ARG A 24 3.73 0.32 -15.71
C ARG A 24 2.39 1.00 -15.42
N PRO A 25 2.28 2.34 -15.54
CA PRO A 25 1.07 3.09 -15.17
C PRO A 25 -0.12 2.89 -16.12
N ARG A 26 0.00 2.05 -17.16
CA ARG A 26 -1.02 1.82 -18.20
C ARG A 26 -1.73 0.48 -18.09
N ILE A 27 -1.37 -0.36 -17.11
CA ILE A 27 -1.88 -1.73 -16.98
C ILE A 27 -2.67 -1.84 -15.68
N ASP A 28 -3.85 -2.45 -15.73
CA ASP A 28 -4.66 -2.74 -14.54
C ASP A 28 -4.00 -3.86 -13.73
N LEU A 29 -3.26 -3.46 -12.68
CA LEU A 29 -2.55 -4.38 -11.79
C LEU A 29 -3.46 -5.48 -11.21
N ILE A 30 -4.72 -5.14 -10.92
CA ILE A 30 -5.71 -6.05 -10.35
C ILE A 30 -6.00 -7.22 -11.30
N ALA A 31 -6.21 -6.92 -12.59
CA ALA A 31 -6.48 -7.96 -13.59
C ALA A 31 -5.28 -8.92 -13.71
N TYR A 32 -4.07 -8.38 -13.72
CA TYR A 32 -2.86 -9.19 -13.78
C TYR A 32 -2.66 -10.06 -12.54
N ALA A 33 -2.90 -9.50 -11.34
CA ALA A 33 -2.79 -10.23 -10.08
C ALA A 33 -3.76 -11.42 -10.01
N ILE A 34 -5.00 -11.25 -10.49
CA ILE A 34 -6.00 -12.33 -10.54
C ILE A 34 -5.57 -13.42 -11.53
N ILE A 35 -5.11 -13.05 -12.72
CA ILE A 35 -4.63 -14.01 -13.72
C ILE A 35 -3.42 -14.78 -13.16
N ALA A 36 -2.45 -14.09 -12.55
CA ALA A 36 -1.29 -14.71 -11.93
C ALA A 36 -1.68 -15.69 -10.81
N ALA A 37 -2.68 -15.35 -9.99
CA ALA A 37 -3.19 -16.22 -8.94
C ALA A 37 -3.89 -17.48 -9.50
N ILE A 38 -4.64 -17.35 -10.60
CA ILE A 38 -5.29 -18.50 -11.25
C ILE A 38 -4.24 -19.41 -11.88
N VAL A 39 -3.27 -18.86 -12.60
CA VAL A 39 -2.19 -19.63 -13.24
C VAL A 39 -1.35 -20.34 -12.18
N SER A 40 -0.99 -19.68 -11.08
CA SER A 40 -0.26 -20.31 -9.98
C SER A 40 -1.07 -21.43 -9.34
N ALA A 41 -2.35 -21.23 -9.05
CA ALA A 41 -3.22 -22.27 -8.48
C ALA A 41 -3.33 -23.52 -9.38
N ILE A 42 -3.50 -23.33 -10.70
CA ILE A 42 -3.58 -24.44 -11.66
C ILE A 42 -2.26 -25.21 -11.73
N THR A 43 -1.14 -24.50 -11.87
CA THR A 43 0.18 -25.13 -11.97
C THR A 43 0.57 -25.88 -10.70
N THR A 44 0.25 -25.34 -9.52
CA THR A 44 0.47 -26.02 -8.24
C THR A 44 -0.41 -27.26 -8.09
N SER A 45 -1.69 -27.19 -8.47
CA SER A 45 -2.61 -28.35 -8.38
C SER A 45 -2.25 -29.49 -9.32
N LEU A 46 -1.62 -29.20 -10.47
CA LEU A 46 -1.15 -30.22 -11.41
C LEU A 46 0.16 -30.87 -10.95
N ALA A 47 1.01 -30.12 -10.26
CA ALA A 47 2.31 -30.59 -9.78
C ALA A 47 2.24 -31.33 -8.44
N PHE A 48 1.36 -30.88 -7.55
CA PHE A 48 1.08 -31.51 -6.26
C PHE A 48 -0.39 -31.97 -6.24
N PRO A 49 -0.68 -33.28 -6.23
CA PRO A 49 -2.03 -33.79 -6.06
C PRO A 49 -2.48 -33.62 -4.59
N ALA A 50 -2.67 -32.37 -4.18
CA ALA A 50 -3.32 -31.99 -2.93
C ALA A 50 -4.77 -31.57 -3.23
N PRO A 51 -5.73 -31.83 -2.33
CA PRO A 51 -7.10 -31.36 -2.51
C PRO A 51 -7.13 -29.83 -2.58
N ALA A 52 -7.88 -29.27 -3.54
CA ALA A 52 -7.94 -27.83 -3.77
C ALA A 52 -8.31 -27.00 -2.51
N ASN A 53 -9.05 -27.59 -1.57
CA ASN A 53 -9.38 -26.98 -0.28
C ASN A 53 -8.15 -26.66 0.59
N ASP A 54 -7.05 -27.40 0.46
CA ASP A 54 -5.85 -27.11 1.24
C ASP A 54 -5.07 -25.92 0.67
N LEU A 55 -5.10 -25.70 -0.65
CA LEU A 55 -4.48 -24.52 -1.28
C LEU A 55 -5.12 -23.21 -0.79
N VAL A 56 -6.45 -23.19 -0.63
CA VAL A 56 -7.17 -22.01 -0.15
C VAL A 56 -6.85 -21.70 1.31
N LYS A 57 -6.55 -22.72 2.14
CA LYS A 57 -6.15 -22.51 3.54
C LYS A 57 -4.79 -21.82 3.69
N TYR A 58 -3.91 -21.92 2.69
CA TYR A 58 -2.64 -21.19 2.69
C TYR A 58 -2.81 -19.70 2.40
N ILE A 59 -3.96 -19.27 1.86
CA ILE A 59 -4.25 -17.86 1.66
C ILE A 59 -4.62 -17.24 3.02
N ARG A 60 -3.79 -16.29 3.47
CA ARG A 60 -4.10 -15.49 4.66
C ARG A 60 -5.13 -14.42 4.29
N PHE A 61 -6.39 -14.67 4.60
CA PHE A 61 -7.48 -13.72 4.35
C PHE A 61 -7.51 -12.54 5.33
N GLU A 62 -6.97 -12.70 6.54
CA GLU A 62 -6.97 -11.65 7.58
C GLU A 62 -6.38 -10.31 7.09
N PRO A 63 -5.17 -10.25 6.50
CA PRO A 63 -4.61 -8.99 6.02
C PRO A 63 -5.36 -8.43 4.81
N LEU A 64 -5.93 -9.30 3.97
CA LEU A 64 -6.71 -8.89 2.80
C LEU A 64 -7.98 -8.15 3.24
N VAL A 65 -8.70 -8.71 4.21
CA VAL A 65 -9.90 -8.10 4.79
C VAL A 65 -9.54 -6.79 5.50
N TYR A 66 -8.43 -6.76 6.24
CA TYR A 66 -7.93 -5.55 6.89
C TYR A 66 -7.67 -4.40 5.91
N ILE A 67 -6.93 -4.66 4.82
CA ILE A 67 -6.62 -3.67 3.77
C ILE A 67 -7.91 -3.17 3.11
N VAL A 68 -8.89 -4.04 2.84
CA VAL A 68 -10.18 -3.63 2.26
C VAL A 68 -10.95 -2.74 3.24
N ALA A 69 -11.03 -3.14 4.51
CA ALA A 69 -11.75 -2.38 5.53
C ALA A 69 -11.16 -0.98 5.74
N ILE A 70 -9.84 -0.85 5.85
CA ILE A 70 -9.20 0.46 6.01
C ILE A 70 -9.37 1.33 4.76
N ASN A 71 -9.31 0.76 3.55
CA ASN A 71 -9.56 1.51 2.32
C ASN A 71 -10.98 2.10 2.28
N ILE A 72 -11.99 1.34 2.70
CA ILE A 72 -13.37 1.84 2.78
C ILE A 72 -13.46 3.02 3.75
N ILE A 73 -12.86 2.90 4.93
CA ILE A 73 -12.85 3.98 5.94
C ILE A 73 -12.16 5.23 5.37
N VAL A 74 -10.98 5.09 4.74
CA VAL A 74 -10.23 6.20 4.15
C VAL A 74 -11.06 6.92 3.09
N ILE A 75 -11.73 6.19 2.19
CA ILE A 75 -12.59 6.78 1.15
C ILE A 75 -13.75 7.57 1.78
N ILE A 76 -14.35 7.07 2.85
CA ILE A 76 -15.44 7.76 3.55
C ILE A 76 -14.92 9.03 4.23
N LEU A 77 -13.77 8.97 4.90
CA LEU A 77 -13.15 10.14 5.54
C LEU A 77 -12.78 11.23 4.52
N GLU A 78 -12.25 10.83 3.37
CA GLU A 78 -11.92 11.74 2.27
C GLU A 78 -13.18 12.45 1.74
N LYS A 79 -14.25 11.70 1.48
CA LYS A 79 -15.53 12.25 0.99
C LYS A 79 -16.16 13.23 1.98
N ASN A 80 -15.99 13.01 3.27
CA ASN A 80 -16.49 13.90 4.32
C ASN A 80 -15.59 15.12 4.58
N GLY A 81 -14.48 15.26 3.86
CA GLY A 81 -13.59 16.41 4.01
C GLY A 81 -12.71 16.38 5.26
N VAL A 82 -12.63 15.24 5.96
CA VAL A 82 -11.90 15.10 7.23
C VAL A 82 -10.41 15.39 7.02
N PHE A 83 -9.84 14.95 5.90
CA PHE A 83 -8.44 15.20 5.57
C PHE A 83 -8.16 16.69 5.31
N GLN A 84 -9.09 17.44 4.71
CA GLN A 84 -8.96 18.90 4.56
C GLN A 84 -8.95 19.59 5.93
N PHE A 85 -9.83 19.17 6.85
CA PHE A 85 -9.87 19.72 8.20
C PHE A 85 -8.54 19.51 8.93
N ILE A 86 -8.04 18.26 8.96
CA ILE A 86 -6.77 17.92 9.60
C ILE A 86 -5.60 18.69 8.95
N ALA A 87 -5.61 18.83 7.62
CA ALA A 87 -4.58 19.58 6.90
C ALA A 87 -4.52 21.05 7.33
N VAL A 88 -5.67 21.72 7.49
CA VAL A 88 -5.75 23.12 7.95
C VAL A 88 -5.24 23.24 9.38
N GLU A 89 -5.65 22.35 10.27
CA GLU A 89 -5.21 22.35 11.67
C GLU A 89 -3.69 22.14 11.78
N THR A 90 -3.15 21.22 10.99
CA THR A 90 -1.71 20.95 10.91
C THR A 90 -0.93 22.16 10.37
N ILE A 91 -1.47 22.90 9.41
CA ILE A 91 -0.87 24.14 8.90
C ILE A 91 -0.85 25.23 9.98
N HIS A 92 -1.93 25.37 10.74
CA HIS A 92 -2.00 26.32 11.85
C HIS A 92 -0.96 26.00 12.93
N LEU A 93 -0.83 24.72 13.32
CA LEU A 93 0.18 24.24 14.27
C LEU A 93 1.60 24.52 13.79
N THR A 94 1.86 24.36 12.49
CA THR A 94 3.20 24.51 11.88
C THR A 94 3.49 25.96 11.44
N ARG A 95 2.58 26.90 11.75
CA ARG A 95 2.64 28.32 11.36
C ARG A 95 2.93 28.52 9.87
N SER A 96 2.36 27.67 9.02
CA SER A 96 2.53 27.69 7.56
C SER A 96 3.97 27.57 7.07
N ASN A 97 4.90 27.06 7.90
CA ASN A 97 6.28 26.87 7.48
C ASN A 97 6.47 25.46 6.87
N PRO A 98 6.78 25.33 5.57
CA PRO A 98 6.85 24.04 4.89
C PRO A 98 7.91 23.08 5.46
N ARG A 99 9.01 23.61 6.03
CA ARG A 99 10.04 22.76 6.65
C ARG A 99 9.56 22.17 7.98
N VAL A 100 8.84 22.97 8.77
CA VAL A 100 8.28 22.54 10.06
C VAL A 100 7.13 21.57 9.82
N LEU A 101 6.30 21.84 8.81
CA LEU A 101 5.26 20.92 8.35
C LEU A 101 5.84 19.56 7.98
N PHE A 102 6.88 19.53 7.15
CA PHE A 102 7.55 18.29 6.77
C PHE A 102 8.07 17.52 7.99
N ALA A 103 8.82 18.19 8.87
CA ALA A 103 9.35 17.55 10.08
C ALA A 103 8.25 17.01 11.02
N PHE A 104 7.17 17.76 11.19
CA PHE A 104 6.03 17.37 12.02
C PHE A 104 5.34 16.12 11.49
N ILE A 105 5.03 16.09 10.19
CA ILE A 105 4.41 14.91 9.57
C ILE A 105 5.37 13.73 9.54
N CYS A 106 6.66 13.91 9.26
CA CYS A 106 7.62 12.82 9.30
C CYS A 106 7.68 12.17 10.70
N LEU A 107 7.73 12.99 11.77
CA LEU A 107 7.73 12.47 13.15
C LEU A 107 6.47 11.69 13.48
N ILE A 108 5.29 12.24 13.18
CA ILE A 108 4.01 11.58 13.45
C ILE A 108 3.90 10.31 12.60
N SER A 109 4.27 10.37 11.33
CA SER A 109 4.22 9.25 10.39
C SER A 109 5.12 8.11 10.85
N THR A 110 6.35 8.39 11.27
CA THR A 110 7.28 7.39 11.80
C THR A 110 6.77 6.78 13.11
N PHE A 111 6.24 7.58 14.03
CA PHE A 111 5.66 7.06 15.27
C PHE A 111 4.41 6.21 15.03
N THR A 112 3.58 6.60 14.05
CA THR A 112 2.35 5.88 13.69
C THR A 112 2.68 4.57 12.96
N SER A 113 3.69 4.55 12.07
CA SER A 113 4.19 3.33 11.41
C SER A 113 4.73 2.29 12.38
N ALA A 114 5.27 2.71 13.53
CA ALA A 114 5.74 1.76 14.55
C ALA A 114 4.61 0.96 15.20
N VAL A 115 3.35 1.41 15.06
CA VAL A 115 2.16 0.78 15.67
C VAL A 115 1.20 0.22 14.62
N ILE A 116 1.15 0.84 13.43
CA ILE A 116 0.21 0.54 12.35
C ILE A 116 0.98 0.12 11.09
N GLU A 117 0.42 -0.79 10.29
CA GLU A 117 0.96 -1.19 9.00
C GLU A 117 1.18 0.00 8.03
N ASP A 118 2.36 0.07 7.42
CA ASP A 118 2.83 1.19 6.59
C ASP A 118 1.86 1.58 5.45
N VAL A 119 1.16 0.61 4.86
CA VAL A 119 0.19 0.85 3.78
C VAL A 119 -0.99 1.68 4.28
N SER A 120 -1.51 1.37 5.47
CA SER A 120 -2.64 2.07 6.07
C SER A 120 -2.29 3.50 6.45
N VAL A 121 -1.09 3.71 7.00
CA VAL A 121 -0.60 5.05 7.35
C VAL A 121 -0.38 5.88 6.09
N ALA A 122 0.22 5.32 5.03
CA ALA A 122 0.38 6.00 3.75
C ALA A 122 -0.98 6.49 3.18
N LEU A 123 -2.01 5.64 3.21
CA LEU A 123 -3.35 5.97 2.71
C LEU A 123 -4.00 7.15 3.44
N ILE A 124 -3.69 7.37 4.72
CA ILE A 124 -4.23 8.48 5.52
C ILE A 124 -3.38 9.75 5.33
N PHE A 125 -2.05 9.64 5.43
CA PHE A 125 -1.17 10.80 5.45
C PHE A 125 -0.95 11.42 4.07
N ILE A 126 -0.90 10.62 2.99
CA ILE A 126 -0.72 11.14 1.63
C ILE A 126 -1.81 12.15 1.26
N PRO A 127 -3.13 11.86 1.39
CA PRO A 127 -4.17 12.83 1.02
C PRO A 127 -4.12 14.08 1.91
N ILE A 128 -3.92 13.94 3.23
CA ILE A 128 -3.75 15.08 4.15
C ILE A 128 -2.63 16.00 3.65
N MET A 129 -1.51 15.42 3.25
CA MET A 129 -0.33 16.17 2.82
C MET A 129 -0.47 16.80 1.45
N VAL A 130 -1.13 16.12 0.53
CA VAL A 130 -1.49 16.71 -0.76
C VAL A 130 -2.39 17.93 -0.55
N GLN A 131 -3.37 17.85 0.34
CA GLN A 131 -4.24 18.99 0.65
C GLN A 131 -3.49 20.11 1.37
N ALA A 132 -2.62 19.80 2.33
CA ALA A 132 -1.80 20.79 3.02
C ALA A 132 -0.84 21.51 2.05
N CYS A 133 -0.21 20.77 1.13
CA CYS A 133 0.67 21.34 0.11
C CYS A 133 -0.08 22.26 -0.86
N LYS A 134 -1.32 21.92 -1.24
CA LYS A 134 -2.18 22.78 -2.06
C LYS A 134 -2.49 24.11 -1.36
N LEU A 135 -2.80 24.07 -0.06
CA LEU A 135 -3.06 25.26 0.75
C LEU A 135 -1.83 26.17 0.88
N LEU A 136 -0.63 25.59 0.97
CA LEU A 136 0.64 26.33 1.03
C LEU A 136 1.24 26.67 -0.35
N ASN A 137 0.58 26.31 -1.45
CA ASN A 137 1.05 26.50 -2.82
C ASN A 137 2.44 25.88 -3.11
N ILE A 138 2.74 24.73 -2.51
CA ILE A 138 4.01 24.01 -2.70
C ILE A 138 3.81 22.71 -3.48
N LYS A 139 4.86 22.24 -4.16
CA LYS A 139 4.82 20.96 -4.88
C LYS A 139 4.75 19.80 -3.86
N PRO A 140 3.73 18.92 -3.93
CA PRO A 140 3.58 17.82 -2.96
C PRO A 140 4.58 16.68 -3.17
N ALA A 141 5.12 16.51 -4.39
CA ALA A 141 5.93 15.33 -4.74
C ALA A 141 7.15 15.08 -3.81
N PRO A 142 7.98 16.08 -3.47
CA PRO A 142 9.12 15.87 -2.57
C PRO A 142 8.70 15.49 -1.15
N ILE A 143 7.60 16.06 -0.68
CA ILE A 143 7.09 15.84 0.68
C ILE A 143 6.48 14.44 0.80
N VAL A 144 5.68 14.03 -0.19
CA VAL A 144 5.13 12.67 -0.28
C VAL A 144 6.24 11.64 -0.36
N PHE A 145 7.31 11.90 -1.13
CA PHE A 145 8.47 11.02 -1.19
C PHE A 145 9.18 10.89 0.17
N GLY A 146 9.37 12.01 0.88
CA GLY A 146 9.96 11.97 2.22
C GLY A 146 9.12 11.18 3.23
N ILE A 147 7.79 11.29 3.15
CA ILE A 147 6.88 10.50 3.99
C ILE A 147 7.01 9.01 3.69
N ALA A 148 7.09 8.62 2.41
CA ALA A 148 7.28 7.22 2.03
C ALA A 148 8.56 6.62 2.63
N VAL A 149 9.65 7.40 2.68
CA VAL A 149 10.89 6.98 3.35
C VAL A 149 10.71 6.88 4.87
N CYS A 150 10.04 7.86 5.49
CA CYS A 150 9.81 7.90 6.94
C CYS A 150 8.91 6.77 7.45
N LEU A 151 7.90 6.38 6.68
CA LEU A 151 7.04 5.22 6.98
C LEU A 151 7.85 3.93 7.06
N ASN A 152 8.63 3.67 6.01
CA ASN A 152 9.48 2.48 5.93
C ASN A 152 10.59 2.46 7.00
N THR A 153 10.95 3.62 7.55
CA THR A 153 11.95 3.71 8.64
C THR A 153 11.31 3.52 10.03
N GLY A 154 10.01 3.81 10.17
CA GLY A 154 9.30 3.69 11.45
C GLY A 154 8.96 2.25 11.83
N ASN A 155 8.86 1.38 10.84
CA ASN A 155 8.63 -0.05 11.01
C ASN A 155 10.00 -0.78 11.05
N LEU A 156 10.61 -0.85 12.23
CA LEU A 156 11.85 -1.62 12.49
C LEU A 156 11.56 -2.80 13.42
#